data_AF-A0A8H7H8H0-F1
#
_entry.id   AF-A0A8H7H8H0-F1
#
_cell.length_a   1.000
_cell.length_b   1.000
_cell.length_c   1.000
_cell.angle_alpha   90.00
_cell.angle_beta   90.00
_cell.angle_gamma   90.00
#
_symmetry.space_group_name_H-M   'P 1'
#
loop_
_entity.id
_entity.type
_entity.pdbx_description
1 polymer ?
#
loop_
_entity_poly.entity_id
_entity_poly.type
_entity_poly.pdbx_seq_one_letter_code
_entity_poly.pdbx_strand_id
1 'polypeptide(L)'
;MRFSSRWQRSYEVVGVKEVQPTFTELPTEDIQVVRASDHLVVSNSTYEIKRSTSSDCRHALIAARAQYMRDISPANELLCEGWKIVIMRKADRTKMIVSYIGQPAIVSSKPAVRLPPFIEILDNI
;
A
#
# COMPACT_ATOMS: atom_id res chain seq x y z
N MET A 1 34.77 -2.51 -30.31
CA MET A 1 34.14 -3.60 -29.53
C MET A 1 32.82 -3.10 -28.96
N ARG A 2 31.69 -3.67 -29.40
CA ARG A 2 30.37 -3.37 -28.83
C ARG A 2 30.14 -4.32 -27.66
N PHE A 3 30.15 -3.81 -26.44
CA PHE A 3 29.73 -4.60 -25.28
C PHE A 3 28.22 -4.86 -25.40
N SER A 4 27.84 -6.12 -25.56
CA SER A 4 26.44 -6.55 -25.61
C SER A 4 25.71 -6.22 -24.31
N SER A 5 24.52 -5.65 -24.39
CA SER A 5 23.61 -5.26 -23.30
C SER A 5 23.05 -6.42 -22.44
N ARG A 6 23.65 -7.62 -22.49
CA ARG A 6 23.10 -8.87 -21.94
C ARG A 6 23.42 -9.14 -20.46
N TRP A 7 23.91 -8.15 -19.72
CA TRP A 7 24.16 -8.27 -18.27
C TRP A 7 23.34 -7.27 -17.44
N GLN A 8 22.13 -6.93 -17.90
CA GLN A 8 21.14 -6.37 -17.00
C GLN A 8 20.69 -7.48 -16.05
N ARG A 9 21.27 -7.54 -14.85
CA ARG A 9 20.74 -8.34 -13.74
C ARG A 9 19.23 -8.10 -13.63
N SER A 10 18.42 -9.16 -13.57
CA SER A 10 16.98 -9.00 -13.35
C SER A 10 16.74 -8.50 -11.92
N TYR A 11 15.56 -7.94 -11.68
CA TYR A 11 15.13 -7.67 -10.32
C TYR A 11 14.85 -9.00 -9.63
N GLU A 12 15.49 -9.24 -8.49
CA GLU A 12 15.27 -10.41 -7.64
C GLU A 12 14.37 -10.03 -6.48
N VAL A 13 13.38 -10.86 -6.15
CA VAL A 13 12.53 -10.63 -4.98
C VAL A 13 13.34 -10.94 -3.72
N VAL A 14 13.53 -9.93 -2.88
CA VAL A 14 14.30 -10.04 -1.63
C VAL A 14 13.41 -10.06 -0.40
N GLY A 15 12.14 -9.66 -0.53
CA GLY A 15 11.21 -9.66 0.58
C GLY A 15 9.76 -9.50 0.14
N VAL A 16 8.87 -10.12 0.89
CA VAL A 16 7.43 -9.94 0.78
C VAL A 16 6.87 -9.75 2.18
N LYS A 17 6.07 -8.70 2.37
CA LYS A 17 5.25 -8.52 3.57
C LYS A 17 3.83 -8.27 3.13
N GLU A 18 2.89 -8.80 3.89
CA GLU A 18 1.48 -8.65 3.60
C GLU A 18 0.64 -8.60 4.86
N VAL A 19 -0.47 -7.91 4.75
CA VAL A 19 -1.56 -7.83 5.71
C VAL A 19 -2.83 -8.12 4.92
N GLN A 20 -3.50 -9.21 5.28
CA GLN A 20 -4.80 -9.53 4.71
C GLN A 20 -5.83 -8.46 5.10
N PRO A 21 -6.83 -8.17 4.25
CA PRO A 21 -7.87 -7.19 4.56
C PRO A 21 -8.48 -7.46 5.94
N THR A 22 -8.34 -6.50 6.85
CA THR A 22 -8.94 -6.55 8.18
C THR A 22 -10.01 -5.49 8.29
N PHE A 23 -11.06 -5.75 9.08
CA PHE A 23 -12.07 -4.74 9.34
C PHE A 23 -11.46 -3.57 10.09
N THR A 24 -11.82 -2.39 9.61
CA THR A 24 -11.42 -1.13 10.19
C THR A 24 -12.31 -0.84 11.39
N GLU A 25 -11.72 -0.74 12.59
CA GLU A 25 -12.44 -0.26 13.76
C GLU A 25 -12.83 1.21 13.54
N LEU A 26 -14.12 1.47 13.32
CA LEU A 26 -14.64 2.82 13.19
C LEU A 26 -14.97 3.33 14.60
N PRO A 27 -14.44 4.51 15.02
CA PRO A 27 -14.78 5.06 16.33
C PRO A 27 -16.30 5.24 16.43
N THR A 28 -16.88 4.52 17.38
CA THR A 28 -18.30 4.49 17.72
C THR A 28 -18.56 5.73 18.57
N GLU A 29 -19.34 6.73 18.14
CA GLU A 29 -20.81 6.72 18.16
C GLU A 29 -21.46 7.53 17.01
N ASP A 30 -20.70 8.25 16.18
CA ASP A 30 -21.25 9.21 15.18
C ASP A 30 -21.04 8.82 13.70
N ILE A 31 -20.32 7.73 13.41
CA ILE A 31 -19.99 7.33 12.03
C ILE A 31 -21.08 6.43 11.48
N GLN A 32 -21.84 6.93 10.50
CA GLN A 32 -22.81 6.13 9.75
C GLN A 32 -22.27 5.81 8.35
N VAL A 33 -22.33 4.54 7.98
CA VAL A 33 -22.02 4.10 6.60
C VAL A 33 -23.23 4.42 5.72
N VAL A 34 -23.06 5.38 4.82
CA VAL A 34 -24.10 5.81 3.85
C VAL A 34 -24.16 4.84 2.68
N ARG A 35 -22.99 4.43 2.20
CA ARG A 35 -22.84 3.46 1.10
C ARG A 35 -21.52 2.72 1.25
N ALA A 36 -21.52 1.43 0.96
CA ALA A 36 -20.30 0.63 0.84
C ALA A 36 -20.26 0.00 -0.55
N SER A 37 -19.05 -0.26 -1.05
CA SER A 37 -18.87 -1.16 -2.18
C SER A 37 -19.11 -2.61 -1.75
N ASP A 38 -19.69 -3.43 -2.63
CA ASP A 38 -19.87 -4.87 -2.40
C ASP A 38 -18.57 -5.67 -2.60
N HIS A 39 -17.51 -5.02 -3.08
CA HIS A 39 -16.27 -5.67 -3.49
C HIS A 39 -15.04 -4.96 -2.92
N LEU A 40 -13.97 -5.74 -2.79
CA LEU A 40 -12.64 -5.20 -2.54
C LEU A 40 -12.08 -4.60 -3.83
N VAL A 41 -11.52 -3.41 -3.72
CA VAL A 41 -10.81 -2.73 -4.81
C VAL A 41 -9.32 -2.78 -4.50
N VAL A 42 -8.50 -3.03 -5.53
CA VAL A 42 -7.04 -3.13 -5.42
C VAL A 42 -6.39 -2.04 -6.27
N SER A 43 -5.41 -1.32 -5.71
CA SER A 43 -4.54 -0.41 -6.46
C SER A 43 -3.09 -0.84 -6.32
N ASN A 44 -2.32 -0.71 -7.39
CA ASN A 44 -0.91 -1.06 -7.43
C ASN A 44 -0.06 0.19 -7.68
N SER A 45 0.86 0.46 -6.76
CA SER A 45 1.83 1.56 -6.87
C SER A 45 3.25 1.00 -6.92
N THR A 46 4.10 1.58 -7.75
CA THR A 46 5.50 1.16 -7.90
C THR A 46 6.43 2.29 -7.49
N TYR A 47 7.40 1.97 -6.65
CA TYR A 47 8.42 2.91 -6.16
C TYR A 47 9.81 2.35 -6.46
N GLU A 48 10.72 3.15 -7.00
CA GLU A 48 12.11 2.76 -7.28
C GLU A 48 13.06 3.73 -6.59
N ILE A 49 13.96 3.21 -5.75
CA ILE A 49 14.95 3.97 -4.98
C ILE A 49 16.29 3.26 -5.03
N LYS A 50 17.41 3.97 -4.82
CA LYS A 50 18.74 3.35 -4.85
C LYS A 50 18.92 2.37 -3.68
N ARG A 51 18.98 2.89 -2.46
CA ARG A 51 19.04 2.07 -1.24
C ARG A 51 17.75 2.24 -0.48
N SER A 52 17.12 1.12 -0.14
CA SER A 52 15.92 1.09 0.68
C SER A 52 16.26 0.90 2.15
N THR A 53 15.50 1.60 2.98
CA THR A 53 15.43 1.42 4.43
C THR A 53 14.03 0.95 4.80
N SER A 54 13.88 0.45 6.02
CA SER A 54 12.57 0.11 6.61
C SER A 54 11.63 1.34 6.58
N SER A 55 12.16 2.55 6.80
CA SER A 55 11.39 3.80 6.67
C SER A 55 10.90 4.07 5.23
N ASP A 56 11.68 3.73 4.21
CA ASP A 56 11.24 3.92 2.82
C ASP A 56 10.05 3.01 2.48
N CYS A 57 10.03 1.78 3.02
CA CYS A 57 8.91 0.86 2.85
C CYS A 57 7.63 1.44 3.48
N ARG A 58 7.75 2.01 4.68
CA ARG A 58 6.63 2.67 5.37
C ARG A 58 6.10 3.87 4.60
N HIS A 59 7.00 4.75 4.13
CA HIS A 59 6.60 5.90 3.32
C HIS A 59 5.93 5.48 2.01
N ALA A 60 6.45 4.46 1.33
CA ALA A 60 5.85 3.91 0.12
C ALA A 60 4.43 3.39 0.39
N LEU A 61 4.21 2.70 1.52
CA LEU A 61 2.89 2.20 1.89
C LEU A 61 1.90 3.33 2.25
N ILE A 62 2.34 4.33 3.01
CA ILE A 62 1.51 5.51 3.35
C ILE A 62 1.12 6.27 2.07
N ALA A 63 2.08 6.46 1.15
CA ALA A 63 1.83 7.11 -0.13
C ALA A 63 0.86 6.31 -0.99
N ALA A 64 0.98 4.97 -1.00
CA ALA A 64 0.07 4.09 -1.74
C ALA A 64 -1.36 4.17 -1.19
N ARG A 65 -1.54 4.18 0.14
CA ARG A 65 -2.86 4.41 0.76
C ARG A 65 -3.44 5.77 0.37
N ALA A 66 -2.63 6.83 0.43
CA ALA A 66 -3.09 8.16 0.06
C ALA A 66 -3.50 8.25 -1.43
N GLN A 67 -2.77 7.56 -2.32
CA GLN A 67 -3.14 7.45 -3.73
C GLN A 67 -4.44 6.65 -3.90
N TYR A 68 -4.54 5.49 -3.24
CA TYR A 68 -5.73 4.65 -3.24
C TYR A 68 -6.99 5.45 -2.86
N MET A 69 -6.93 6.21 -1.75
CA MET A 69 -8.05 7.04 -1.30
C MET A 69 -8.45 8.14 -2.29
N ARG A 70 -7.50 8.68 -3.07
CA ARG A 70 -7.81 9.64 -4.15
C ARG A 70 -8.52 8.96 -5.31
N ASP A 71 -8.09 7.75 -5.67
CA ASP A 71 -8.58 7.02 -6.85
C ASP A 71 -10.01 6.49 -6.65
N ILE A 72 -10.40 6.17 -5.41
CA ILE A 72 -11.74 5.64 -5.07
C ILE A 72 -12.79 6.73 -4.79
N SER A 73 -12.44 8.01 -4.96
CA SER A 73 -13.37 9.13 -4.79
C SER A 73 -14.66 8.88 -5.61
N PRO A 74 -15.87 9.08 -5.03
CA PRO A 74 -16.17 9.88 -3.84
C PRO A 74 -16.12 9.11 -2.50
N ALA A 75 -15.69 7.85 -2.47
CA ALA A 75 -15.52 7.14 -1.21
C ALA A 75 -14.50 7.86 -0.32
N ASN A 76 -14.84 8.04 0.95
CA ASN A 76 -14.05 8.80 1.90
C ASN A 76 -13.47 7.92 3.03
N GLU A 77 -13.84 6.64 3.08
CA GLU A 77 -13.38 5.71 4.11
C GLU A 77 -13.25 4.27 3.61
N LEU A 78 -12.51 3.43 4.34
CA LEU A 78 -12.38 1.99 4.10
C LEU A 78 -12.97 1.18 5.26
N LEU A 79 -13.96 0.32 4.98
CA LEU A 79 -14.53 -0.57 6.00
C LEU A 79 -13.61 -1.74 6.33
N CYS A 80 -12.81 -2.14 5.36
CA CYS A 80 -11.68 -3.03 5.57
C CYS A 80 -10.53 -2.58 4.68
N GLU A 81 -9.31 -2.79 5.16
CA GLU A 81 -8.11 -2.50 4.40
C GLU A 81 -7.01 -3.50 4.69
N GLY A 82 -6.15 -3.70 3.69
CA GLY A 82 -5.01 -4.59 3.72
C GLY A 82 -4.00 -4.16 2.66
N TRP A 83 -2.85 -4.81 2.65
CA TRP A 83 -1.79 -4.44 1.71
C TRP A 83 -0.78 -5.55 1.53
N LYS A 84 -0.03 -5.46 0.43
CA LYS A 84 1.12 -6.30 0.13
C LYS A 84 2.24 -5.45 -0.42
N ILE A 85 3.44 -5.61 0.11
CA ILE A 85 4.65 -5.02 -0.46
C ILE A 85 5.57 -6.13 -0.95
N VAL A 86 5.97 -6.03 -2.22
CA VAL A 86 6.98 -6.89 -2.83
C VAL A 86 8.23 -6.05 -3.05
N ILE A 87 9.31 -6.41 -2.37
CA ILE A 87 10.59 -5.73 -2.43
C ILE A 87 11.51 -6.51 -3.35
N MET A 88 11.99 -5.85 -4.38
CA MET A 88 12.93 -6.42 -5.33
C MET A 88 14.22 -5.63 -5.35
N ARG A 89 15.35 -6.30 -5.55
CA ARG A 89 16.67 -5.68 -5.64
C ARG A 89 17.32 -5.99 -6.98
N LYS A 90 18.03 -5.00 -7.52
CA LYS A 90 18.89 -5.11 -8.69
C LYS A 90 20.13 -4.25 -8.46
N ALA A 91 21.26 -4.87 -8.18
CA ALA A 91 22.50 -4.18 -7.82
C ALA A 91 22.28 -3.15 -6.68
N ASP A 92 22.41 -1.85 -6.98
CA ASP A 92 22.23 -0.74 -6.04
C ASP A 92 20.85 -0.08 -6.15
N ARG A 93 19.86 -0.79 -6.69
CA ARG A 93 18.47 -0.34 -6.82
C ARG A 93 17.52 -1.27 -6.10
N THR A 94 16.56 -0.69 -5.40
CA THR A 94 15.40 -1.36 -4.83
C THR A 94 14.15 -0.89 -5.55
N LYS A 95 13.32 -1.83 -5.99
CA LYS A 95 11.98 -1.59 -6.50
C LYS A 95 10.96 -2.19 -5.54
N MET A 96 9.99 -1.39 -5.13
CA MET A 96 8.87 -1.81 -4.28
C MET A 96 7.59 -1.77 -5.10
N ILE A 97 6.86 -2.87 -5.13
CA ILE A 97 5.48 -2.90 -5.63
C ILE A 97 4.57 -2.98 -4.42
N VAL A 98 3.75 -1.96 -4.23
CA VAL A 98 2.76 -1.89 -3.16
C VAL A 98 1.38 -2.13 -3.78
N SER A 99 0.75 -3.23 -3.38
CA SER A 99 -0.66 -3.52 -3.68
C SER A 99 -1.48 -3.13 -2.45
N TYR A 100 -2.28 -2.08 -2.57
CA TYR A 100 -3.22 -1.67 -1.54
C TYR A 100 -4.60 -2.24 -1.85
N ILE A 101 -5.26 -2.81 -0.85
CA ILE A 101 -6.59 -3.41 -0.99
C ILE A 101 -7.52 -2.85 0.07
N GLY A 102 -8.76 -2.57 -0.30
CA GLY A 102 -9.76 -2.11 0.66
C GLY A 102 -11.17 -2.20 0.12
N GLN A 103 -12.14 -2.02 1.02
CA GLN A 103 -13.56 -1.89 0.69
C GLN A 103 -13.96 -0.42 0.81
N PRO A 104 -14.11 0.30 -0.32
CA PRO A 104 -14.51 1.69 -0.33
C PRO A 104 -15.89 1.90 0.30
N ALA A 105 -16.01 2.92 1.13
CA ALA A 105 -17.27 3.37 1.69
C ALA A 105 -17.36 4.89 1.74
N ILE A 106 -18.61 5.36 1.75
CA ILE A 106 -18.99 6.73 2.04
C ILE A 106 -19.57 6.72 3.44
N VAL A 107 -18.95 7.44 4.35
CA VAL A 107 -19.44 7.66 5.72
C VAL A 107 -19.90 9.10 5.92
N SER A 108 -20.85 9.30 6.84
CA SER A 108 -21.46 10.60 7.15
C SER A 108 -20.51 11.58 7.83
N SER A 109 -19.47 11.08 8.51
CA SER A 109 -18.53 11.88 9.28
C SER A 109 -17.27 12.24 8.48
N LYS A 110 -16.48 13.18 9.01
CA LYS A 110 -15.14 13.44 8.47
C LYS A 110 -14.24 12.24 8.82
N PRO A 111 -13.72 11.50 7.83
CA PRO A 111 -12.88 10.33 8.07
C PRO A 111 -11.59 10.75 8.80
N ALA A 112 -11.17 9.93 9.75
CA ALA A 112 -9.92 10.14 10.46
C ALA A 112 -8.73 9.86 9.51
N VAL A 113 -7.67 10.66 9.62
CA VAL A 113 -6.41 10.36 8.92
C VAL A 113 -5.79 9.16 9.61
N ARG A 114 -5.82 8.01 8.94
CA ARG A 114 -5.31 6.74 9.46
C ARG A 114 -4.07 6.26 8.72
N LEU A 115 -3.19 5.63 9.47
CA LEU A 115 -2.08 4.87 8.92
C LEU A 115 -2.60 3.51 8.40
N PRO A 116 -1.93 2.92 7.41
CA PRO A 116 -2.15 1.53 7.02
C PRO A 116 -2.13 0.58 8.22
N PRO A 117 -2.97 -0.45 8.26
CA PRO A 117 -3.04 -1.39 9.37
C PRO A 117 -1.73 -2.17 9.52
N PHE A 118 -1.30 -2.39 10.77
CA PHE A 118 -0.07 -3.12 11.12
C PHE A 118 1.19 -2.64 10.37
N ILE A 119 1.29 -1.34 10.10
CA ILE A 119 2.43 -0.74 9.40
C ILE A 119 3.77 -1.01 10.10
N GLU A 120 3.74 -1.24 11.41
CA GLU A 120 4.88 -1.51 12.27
C GLU A 120 5.62 -2.81 11.89
N ILE A 121 4.96 -3.75 11.20
CA ILE A 121 5.64 -4.98 10.75
C ILE A 121 6.75 -4.71 9.72
N LEU A 122 6.75 -3.50 9.13
CA LEU A 122 7.79 -3.04 8.21
C LEU A 122 9.05 -2.58 8.93
N ASP A 123 9.06 -2.42 10.26
CA ASP A 123 10.23 -1.97 11.01
C ASP A 123 11.37 -3.02 11.05
N ASN A 124 11.08 -4.28 10.67
CA ASN A 124 12.04 -5.40 10.65
C ASN A 124 12.44 -5.82 9.22
N ILE A 125 12.53 -4.86 8.28
CA ILE A 125 12.93 -5.08 6.87
C ILE A 125 14.34 -4.56 6.62
#